data_AF-A0A960PA69-F1
#
_entry.id   AF-A0A960PA69-F1
#
_cell.length_a   1.000
_cell.length_b   1.000
_cell.length_c   1.000
_cell.angle_alpha   90.00
_cell.angle_beta   90.00
_cell.angle_gamma   90.00
#
_symmetry.space_group_name_H-M   'P 1'
#
loop_
_entity.id
_entity.type
_entity.pdbx_description
1 polymer ?
#
loop_
_entity_poly.entity_id
_entity_poly.type
_entity_poly.pdbx_seq_one_letter_code
_entity_poly.pdbx_strand_id
1 'polypeptide(L)' 'DYLVKPFAFEELKARVRSLLRREAARSGSVLAIGDLELDDARHEARRGGTLLELTAKEFALLRYFMAHAGQVLSQE' A
#
# COMPACT_ATOMS: atom_id res chain seq x y z
N ASP A 1 -17.48 -6.95 1.77
CA ASP A 1 -18.31 -6.46 2.88
C ASP A 1 -19.75 -6.39 2.37
N TYR A 2 -20.70 -7.14 2.94
CA TYR A 2 -22.09 -7.23 2.45
C TYR A 2 -23.05 -6.67 3.50
N LEU A 3 -24.02 -5.85 3.08
CA LEU A 3 -25.00 -5.20 3.94
C LEU A 3 -26.41 -5.49 3.42
N VAL A 4 -27.23 -6.14 4.25
CA VAL A 4 -28.61 -6.53 3.91
C VAL A 4 -29.58 -5.42 4.34
N LYS A 5 -30.64 -5.20 3.56
CA LYS A 5 -31.67 -4.19 3.89
C LYS A 5 -32.63 -4.67 4.99
N PRO A 6 -33.28 -3.75 5.72
CA PRO A 6 -33.04 -2.30 5.74
C PRO A 6 -31.85 -1.95 6.66
N PHE A 7 -31.00 -1.02 6.24
CA PHE A 7 -29.84 -0.56 7.02
C PHE A 7 -29.88 0.95 7.24
N ALA A 8 -29.23 1.41 8.30
CA ALA A 8 -29.06 2.83 8.56
C ALA A 8 -27.93 3.42 7.70
N PHE A 9 -28.13 4.63 7.18
CA PHE A 9 -27.13 5.31 6.35
C PHE A 9 -25.78 5.52 7.08
N GLU A 10 -25.82 5.75 8.41
CA GLU A 10 -24.62 5.88 9.22
C GLU A 10 -23.80 4.57 9.30
N GLU A 11 -24.44 3.40 9.23
CA GLU A 11 -23.75 2.11 9.17
C GLU A 11 -23.00 1.94 7.83
N LEU A 12 -23.66 2.30 6.72
CA LEU A 12 -23.03 2.31 5.39
C LEU A 12 -21.81 3.25 5.38
N LYS A 13 -21.97 4.49 5.88
CA LYS A 13 -20.88 5.47 5.96
C LYS A 13 -19.73 4.98 6.83
N ALA A 14 -20.02 4.29 7.93
CA ALA A 14 -19.00 3.68 8.79
C ALA A 14 -18.24 2.55 8.09
N ARG A 15 -18.92 1.67 7.33
CA ARG A 15 -18.25 0.61 6.54
C ARG A 15 -17.39 1.18 5.43
N VAL A 16 -17.85 2.18 4.68
CA VAL A 16 -17.04 2.86 3.65
C VAL A 16 -15.78 3.45 4.27
N ARG A 17 -15.89 4.18 5.39
CA ARG A 17 -14.72 4.70 6.13
C ARG A 17 -13.78 3.58 6.59
N SER A 18 -14.32 2.47 7.06
CA SER A 18 -13.54 1.31 7.51
C SER A 18 -12.77 0.64 6.36
N LEU A 19 -13.35 0.58 5.15
CA LEU A 19 -12.70 0.03 3.96
C LEU A 19 -11.55 0.95 3.51
N LEU A 20 -11.79 2.26 3.40
CA LEU A 20 -10.77 3.24 3.04
C LEU A 20 -9.61 3.27 4.05
N ARG A 21 -9.91 3.17 5.36
CA ARG A 21 -8.88 3.08 6.40
C ARG A 21 -8.03 1.82 6.29
N ARG A 22 -8.61 0.68 5.86
CA ARG A 22 -7.85 -0.57 5.64
C ARG A 22 -6.88 -0.44 4.48
N GLU A 23 -7.22 0.31 3.44
CA GLU A 23 -6.29 0.67 2.36
C GLU A 23 -5.20 1.62 2.86
N ALA A 24 -5.57 2.69 3.56
CA ALA A 24 -4.60 3.65 4.10
C ALA A 24 -3.64 3.01 5.13
N ALA A 25 -4.10 2.06 5.94
CA ALA A 25 -3.26 1.31 6.86
C ALA A 25 -2.23 0.41 6.15
N ARG A 26 -2.47 0.02 4.88
CA ARG A 26 -1.47 -0.64 4.04
C ARG A 26 -0.43 0.37 3.52
N SER A 27 -0.82 1.61 3.26
CA SER A 27 0.08 2.71 2.86
C SER A 27 0.95 3.28 3.98
N GLY A 28 0.70 2.95 5.25
CA GLY A 28 1.58 3.32 6.36
C GLY A 28 2.62 2.27 6.71
N SER A 29 2.74 1.19 5.93
CA SER A 29 3.56 0.03 6.27
C SER A 29 4.91 0.07 5.56
N VAL A 30 5.97 -0.25 6.31
CA VAL A 30 7.26 -0.60 5.71
C VAL A 30 7.05 -1.90 4.93
N LEU A 31 7.26 -1.87 3.61
CA LEU A 31 7.25 -3.04 2.77
C LEU A 31 8.63 -3.68 2.81
N ALA A 32 8.72 -4.99 3.07
CA ALA A 32 10.00 -5.70 3.12
C ALA A 32 9.95 -6.98 2.27
N ILE A 33 10.95 -7.16 1.40
CA ILE A 33 11.14 -8.35 0.56
C ILE A 33 12.63 -8.70 0.57
N GLY A 34 12.99 -9.77 1.29
CA GLY A 34 14.38 -10.16 1.44
C GLY A 34 15.19 -9.07 2.13
N ASP A 35 16.23 -8.56 1.47
CA ASP A 35 17.09 -7.48 1.95
C ASP A 35 16.59 -6.08 1.55
N LEU A 36 15.46 -5.97 0.84
CA LEU A 36 14.89 -4.72 0.36
C LEU A 36 13.75 -4.25 1.28
N GLU A 37 13.84 -3.01 1.74
CA GLU A 37 12.86 -2.34 2.60
C GLU A 37 12.40 -1.03 1.95
N LEU A 38 11.12 -0.70 2.05
CA LEU A 38 10.54 0.55 1.56
C LEU A 38 9.60 1.13 2.60
N ASP A 39 9.91 2.32 3.10
CA ASP A 39 9.13 3.09 4.06
C ASP A 39 8.33 4.16 3.30
N ASP A 40 7.03 3.89 3.08
CA ASP A 40 6.13 4.77 2.33
C ASP A 40 5.87 6.10 3.07
N ALA A 41 5.99 6.10 4.40
CA ALA A 41 5.81 7.31 5.21
C ALA A 41 7.03 8.23 5.13
N ARG A 42 8.24 7.66 5.09
CA ARG A 42 9.49 8.42 4.92
C ARG A 42 9.86 8.68 3.47
N HIS A 43 9.18 8.03 2.53
CA HIS A 43 9.54 8.07 1.12
C HIS A 43 10.99 7.57 0.89
N GLU A 44 11.42 6.57 1.67
CA GLU A 44 12.77 6.00 1.63
C GLU A 44 12.73 4.53 1.21
N ALA A 45 13.72 4.08 0.44
CA ALA A 45 13.95 2.67 0.16
C ALA A 45 15.39 2.29 0.54
N ARG A 46 15.57 1.11 1.13
CA ARG A 46 16.88 0.60 1.57
C ARG A 46 17.08 -0.81 1.06
N ARG A 47 18.31 -1.14 0.69
CA ARG A 47 18.72 -2.52 0.39
C ARG A 47 19.94 -2.90 1.23
N GLY A 48 19.82 -3.96 2.02
CA GLY A 48 20.87 -4.37 2.97
C GLY A 48 21.26 -3.24 3.92
N GLY A 49 20.30 -2.40 4.33
CA GLY A 49 20.51 -1.21 5.17
C GLY A 49 21.01 0.05 4.45
N THR A 50 21.45 -0.06 3.19
CA THR A 50 21.93 1.09 2.38
C THR A 50 20.76 1.84 1.76
N LEU A 51 20.71 3.16 1.91
CA LEU A 51 19.68 4.00 1.29
C LEU A 51 19.84 4.02 -0.24
N LEU A 52 18.72 3.87 -0.95
CA LEU A 52 18.66 3.97 -2.40
C LEU A 52 18.26 5.39 -2.80
N GLU A 53 19.09 6.04 -3.61
CA GLU A 53 18.71 7.31 -4.25
C GLU A 53 17.82 7.01 -5.45
N LEU A 54 16.52 7.18 -5.27
CA LEU A 54 15.51 6.95 -6.30
C LEU A 54 14.88 8.28 -6.72
N THR A 55 14.65 8.43 -8.02
CA THR A 55 13.72 9.45 -8.52
C THR A 55 12.30 9.14 -8.04
N ALA A 56 11.42 10.15 -8.03
CA ALA A 56 10.02 9.96 -7.65
C ALA A 56 9.32 8.86 -8.49
N LYS A 57 9.68 8.73 -9.77
CA LYS A 57 9.12 7.70 -10.66
C LYS A 57 9.62 6.30 -10.29
N GLU A 58 10.91 6.15 -10.00
CA GLU A 58 11.49 4.88 -9.59
C GLU A 58 10.94 4.42 -8.24
N PHE A 59 10.80 5.33 -7.27
CA PHE A 59 10.18 5.01 -5.99
C PHE A 59 8.73 4.54 -6.17
N ALA A 60 7.93 5.27 -6.96
CA ALA A 60 6.54 4.91 -7.21
C ALA A 60 6.40 3.53 -7.86
N LEU A 61 7.27 3.21 -8.83
CA LEU A 61 7.31 1.89 -9.47
C LEU A 61 7.72 0.80 -8.48
N LEU A 62 8.80 1.03 -7.71
CA LEU A 62 9.28 0.08 -6.72
C LEU A 62 8.20 -0.24 -5.69
N ARG A 63 7.56 0.79 -5.14
CA ARG A 63 6.43 0.64 -4.21
C ARG A 63 5.30 -0.16 -4.82
N TYR A 64 4.95 0.12 -6.08
CA TYR A 64 3.92 -0.62 -6.79
C TYR A 64 4.27 -2.10 -6.95
N PHE A 65 5.50 -2.42 -7.37
CA PHE A 65 5.96 -3.80 -7.47
C PHE A 65 6.00 -4.50 -6.11
N MET A 66 6.49 -3.84 -5.06
CA MET A 66 6.57 -4.41 -3.72
C MET A 66 5.19 -4.66 -3.10
N ALA A 67 4.20 -3.78 -3.37
CA ALA A 67 2.82 -3.97 -2.93
C ALA A 67 2.13 -5.17 -3.63
N HIS A 68 2.61 -5.60 -4.79
CA HIS A 68 2.10 -6.72 -5.57
C HIS A 68 3.14 -7.85 -5.71
N ALA A 69 3.96 -8.05 -4.68
CA ALA A 69 5.04 -9.04 -4.70
C ALA A 69 4.54 -10.44 -5.11
N GLY A 70 5.27 -11.07 -6.04
CA GLY A 70 4.94 -12.41 -6.55
C GLY A 70 3.88 -12.44 -7.65
N GLN A 71 3.35 -11.29 -8.06
CA GLN A 71 2.43 -11.17 -9.19
C GLN A 71 3.18 -10.68 -10.44
N VAL A 72 2.83 -11.22 -11.61
CA VAL A 72 3.27 -10.68 -12.90
C VAL A 72 2.37 -9.50 -13.23
N LEU A 73 2.96 -8.31 -13.38
CA LEU A 73 2.25 -7.08 -13.71
C LEU A 73 2.42 -6.77 -15.21
N SER A 74 1.32 -6.45 -15.89
CA SER A 74 1.34 -5.94 -17.27
C SER A 74 1.80 -4.49 -17.30
N GLN A 75 2.31 -4.05 -18.45
CA GLN A 75 2.67 -2.65 -18.68
C GLN A 75 1.46 -1.77 -19.05
N GLU A 76 0.34 -2.40 -19.41
CA GLU A 76 -0.91 -1.76 -19.84
C GLU A 76 -1.76 -1.23 -18.69
#